data_AF-A0A9E3SQV2-F1
#
_entry.id   AF-A0A9E3SQV2-F1
#
_cell.length_a   1.000
_cell.length_b   1.000
_cell.length_c   1.000
_cell.angle_alpha   90.00
_cell.angle_beta   90.00
_cell.angle_gamma   90.00
#
_symmetry.space_group_name_H-M   'P 1'
#
loop_
_entity.id
_entity.type
_entity.pdbx_description
1 polymer ?
#
loop_
_entity_poly.entity_id
_entity_poly.type
_entity_poly.pdbx_seq_one_letter_code
_entity_poly.pdbx_strand_id
1 'polypeptide(L)'
;MMTRIAGMLDPHVHLRSLDWSHKATFASETAAALAGGYWAIFDMPNTPPSTIDLPALDRKLTEFSAQAHCDWGVYYGAAMSDNWRSYAEVADRVCGLKIYNNQTTGVLLIDDQAVRAQHYAAWPSDKIIAVHAEGETVLDILALVRQYRRRTHFCHISTAEEIGYLTAAKAEGLPITVGVCPHHLYLTERDVPTLGPLGLMKPELKTPADQAVLWQALENGVVD
;
A
#
# COMPACT_ATOMS: atom_id res chain seq x y z
N MET A 1 -2.28 9.35 34.94
CA MET A 1 -1.97 10.50 34.07
C MET A 1 -2.08 10.00 32.63
N MET A 2 -2.84 10.67 31.76
CA MET A 2 -2.92 10.29 30.34
C MET A 2 -1.73 10.91 29.59
N THR A 3 -1.07 10.12 28.73
CA THR A 3 -0.01 10.60 27.83
C THR A 3 -0.63 11.12 26.55
N ARG A 4 -0.31 12.36 26.15
CA ARG A 4 -0.74 12.93 24.88
C ARG A 4 0.30 12.63 23.80
N ILE A 5 -0.14 12.06 22.68
CA ILE A 5 0.67 11.81 21.49
C ILE A 5 0.06 12.56 20.29
N ALA A 6 0.85 12.74 19.22
CA ALA A 6 0.31 13.23 17.95
C ALA A 6 -0.64 12.19 17.34
N GLY A 7 -1.64 12.64 16.56
CA GLY A 7 -2.48 11.73 15.81
C GLY A 7 -1.65 10.96 14.79
N MET A 8 -1.92 9.66 14.63
CA MET A 8 -1.24 8.82 13.65
C MET A 8 -1.95 8.87 12.29
N LEU A 9 -1.19 8.64 11.22
CA LEU A 9 -1.73 8.46 9.87
C LEU A 9 -1.54 7.01 9.47
N ASP A 10 -2.57 6.37 8.92
CA ASP A 10 -2.45 5.05 8.29
C ASP A 10 -2.39 5.21 6.76
N PRO A 11 -1.21 5.00 6.13
CA PRO A 11 -1.03 5.23 4.70
C PRO A 11 -1.54 4.06 3.85
N HIS A 12 -2.07 2.99 4.44
CA HIS A 12 -2.50 1.80 3.71
C HIS A 12 -3.76 1.19 4.34
N VAL A 13 -4.92 1.66 3.89
CA VAL A 13 -6.21 1.07 4.25
C VAL A 13 -6.98 0.59 3.03
N HIS A 14 -7.89 -0.35 3.25
CA HIS A 14 -8.83 -0.82 2.24
C HIS A 14 -10.25 -0.70 2.79
N LEU A 15 -10.97 0.37 2.45
CA LEU A 15 -12.24 0.68 3.10
C LEU A 15 -13.43 -0.12 2.56
N ARG A 16 -13.25 -0.79 1.42
CA ARG A 16 -14.21 -1.72 0.79
C ARG A 16 -15.64 -1.17 0.60
N SER A 17 -15.82 0.15 0.56
CA SER A 17 -17.11 0.79 0.28
C SER A 17 -17.54 0.60 -1.18
N LEU A 18 -18.36 1.50 -1.74
CA LEU A 18 -18.89 1.40 -3.10
C LEU A 18 -19.64 0.06 -3.30
N ASP A 19 -19.30 -0.70 -4.34
CA ASP A 19 -19.98 -1.94 -4.72
C ASP A 19 -19.69 -3.09 -3.73
N TRP A 20 -18.73 -2.92 -2.81
CA TRP A 20 -18.42 -3.87 -1.74
C TRP A 20 -18.86 -3.43 -0.35
N SER A 21 -19.74 -2.43 -0.27
CA SER A 21 -20.25 -1.85 1.00
C SER A 21 -20.84 -2.85 2.01
N HIS A 22 -21.19 -4.06 1.59
CA HIS A 22 -21.56 -5.17 2.47
C HIS A 22 -20.41 -5.68 3.37
N LYS A 23 -19.16 -5.39 3.02
CA LYS A 23 -17.97 -5.70 3.82
C LYS A 23 -17.66 -4.61 4.83
N ALA A 24 -17.69 -3.36 4.38
CA ALA A 24 -17.36 -2.16 5.13
C ALA A 24 -17.76 -0.91 4.34
N THR A 25 -17.98 0.23 5.03
CA THR A 25 -18.30 1.52 4.40
C THR A 25 -17.26 2.58 4.75
N PHE A 26 -17.19 3.66 3.97
CA PHE A 26 -16.31 4.78 4.32
C PHE A 26 -16.58 5.31 5.75
N ALA A 27 -17.85 5.34 6.17
CA ALA A 27 -18.24 5.70 7.53
C ALA A 27 -17.75 4.67 8.58
N SER A 28 -17.98 3.36 8.37
CA SER A 28 -17.57 2.36 9.36
C SER A 28 -16.06 2.37 9.59
N GLU A 29 -15.29 2.46 8.51
CA GLU A 29 -13.83 2.33 8.59
C GLU A 29 -13.15 3.62 9.04
N THR A 30 -13.67 4.80 8.70
CA THR A 30 -13.14 6.05 9.28
C THR A 30 -13.48 6.18 10.76
N ALA A 31 -14.62 5.66 11.21
CA ALA A 31 -14.92 5.55 12.63
C ALA A 31 -13.95 4.59 13.34
N ALA A 32 -13.63 3.45 12.72
CA ALA A 32 -12.64 2.51 13.23
C ALA A 32 -11.24 3.13 13.31
N ALA A 33 -10.84 3.92 12.30
CA ALA A 33 -9.58 4.66 12.29
C ALA A 33 -9.47 5.63 13.48
N LEU A 34 -10.50 6.45 13.71
CA LEU A 34 -10.55 7.35 14.87
C LEU A 34 -10.49 6.61 16.20
N ALA A 35 -11.22 5.50 16.32
CA ALA A 35 -11.19 4.66 17.52
C ALA A 35 -9.79 4.07 17.77
N GLY A 36 -9.03 3.81 16.70
CA GLY A 36 -7.62 3.39 16.74
C GLY A 36 -6.62 4.51 16.97
N GLY A 37 -7.05 5.78 17.06
CA GLY A 37 -6.17 6.94 17.25
C GLY A 37 -5.56 7.51 15.96
N TYR A 38 -6.07 7.11 14.79
CA TYR A 38 -5.65 7.63 13.51
C TYR A 38 -6.48 8.86 13.12
N TRP A 39 -5.80 9.97 12.84
CA TRP A 39 -6.46 11.21 12.41
C TRP A 39 -6.68 11.26 10.89
N ALA A 40 -5.87 10.51 10.12
CA ALA A 40 -5.98 10.42 8.68
C ALA A 40 -5.69 9.01 8.16
N ILE A 41 -6.32 8.66 7.03
CA ILE A 41 -6.16 7.36 6.36
C ILE A 41 -6.07 7.50 4.83
N PHE A 42 -5.31 6.62 4.16
CA PHE A 42 -5.21 6.60 2.69
C PHE A 42 -5.76 5.32 2.06
N ASP A 43 -6.90 5.43 1.36
CA ASP A 43 -7.63 4.29 0.78
C ASP A 43 -7.03 3.81 -0.55
N MET A 44 -6.88 2.50 -0.64
CA MET A 44 -6.35 1.79 -1.81
C MET A 44 -7.37 1.70 -2.97
N PRO A 45 -6.92 1.58 -4.23
CA PRO A 45 -7.78 1.71 -5.40
C PRO A 45 -8.52 0.41 -5.80
N ASN A 46 -8.36 -0.69 -5.05
CA ASN A 46 -8.81 -2.03 -5.42
C ASN A 46 -10.20 -2.41 -4.89
N THR A 47 -11.12 -1.44 -4.87
CA THR A 47 -12.54 -1.64 -4.56
C THR A 47 -13.34 -1.40 -5.84
N PRO A 48 -14.34 -2.20 -6.23
CA PRO A 48 -15.12 -1.94 -7.44
C PRO A 48 -16.05 -0.72 -7.28
N PRO A 49 -16.10 0.18 -8.29
CA PRO A 49 -15.20 0.26 -9.44
C PRO A 49 -13.77 0.65 -9.03
N SER A 50 -12.78 -0.06 -9.56
CA SER A 50 -11.37 0.22 -9.23
C SER A 50 -11.01 1.64 -9.62
N THR A 51 -10.26 2.35 -8.76
CA THR A 51 -9.92 3.77 -8.97
C THR A 51 -8.79 3.92 -9.99
N ILE A 52 -9.08 3.62 -11.26
CA ILE A 52 -8.11 3.55 -12.36
C ILE A 52 -8.49 4.40 -13.58
N ASP A 53 -9.64 5.07 -13.52
CA ASP A 53 -10.11 6.05 -14.51
C ASP A 53 -10.74 7.27 -13.79
N LEU A 54 -11.01 8.35 -14.54
CA LEU A 54 -11.58 9.58 -13.99
C LEU A 54 -12.98 9.38 -13.40
N PRO A 55 -13.94 8.70 -14.07
CA PRO A 55 -15.26 8.44 -13.49
C PRO A 55 -15.22 7.69 -12.15
N ALA A 56 -14.38 6.66 -12.03
CA ALA A 56 -14.22 5.91 -10.78
C ALA A 56 -13.58 6.77 -9.68
N LEU A 57 -12.61 7.62 -10.03
CA LEU A 57 -12.02 8.58 -9.09
C LEU A 57 -13.06 9.61 -8.62
N ASP A 58 -13.82 10.21 -9.53
CA ASP A 58 -14.85 11.19 -9.20
C ASP A 58 -15.93 10.61 -8.28
N ARG A 59 -16.38 9.38 -8.58
CA ARG A 59 -17.31 8.64 -7.73
C ARG A 59 -16.74 8.41 -6.34
N LYS A 60 -15.51 7.88 -6.25
CA LYS A 60 -14.87 7.60 -4.95
C LYS A 60 -14.70 8.88 -4.14
N LEU A 61 -14.17 9.95 -4.72
CA LEU A 61 -13.99 11.23 -4.02
C LEU A 61 -15.31 11.78 -3.51
N THR A 62 -16.37 11.72 -4.32
CA THR A 62 -17.71 12.20 -3.93
C THR A 62 -18.28 11.38 -2.76
N GLU A 63 -18.29 10.06 -2.89
CA GLU A 63 -18.86 9.17 -1.87
C GLU A 63 -18.05 9.14 -0.57
N PHE A 64 -16.72 9.19 -0.66
CA PHE A 64 -15.84 9.21 0.51
C PHE A 64 -15.98 10.55 1.26
N SER A 65 -15.98 11.68 0.56
CA SER A 65 -16.21 13.02 1.17
C SER A 65 -17.51 13.09 1.96
N ALA A 66 -18.58 12.44 1.46
CA ALA A 66 -19.90 12.49 2.08
C ALA A 66 -20.01 11.64 3.37
N GLN A 67 -19.07 10.73 3.62
CA GLN A 67 -19.19 9.70 4.66
C GLN A 67 -18.04 9.70 5.67
N ALA A 68 -16.89 10.30 5.35
CA ALA A 68 -15.70 10.22 6.19
C ALA A 68 -15.87 10.92 7.55
N HIS A 69 -15.35 10.28 8.60
CA HIS A 69 -15.28 10.86 9.95
C HIS A 69 -13.90 11.45 10.31
N CYS A 70 -12.85 11.11 9.57
CA CYS A 70 -11.49 11.62 9.73
C CYS A 70 -10.95 12.17 8.40
N ASP A 71 -9.76 12.77 8.41
CA ASP A 71 -9.12 13.23 7.18
C ASP A 71 -8.69 12.03 6.32
N TRP A 72 -8.60 12.23 5.01
CA TRP A 72 -8.38 11.11 4.12
C TRP A 72 -7.67 11.50 2.82
N GLY A 73 -7.16 10.47 2.17
CA GLY A 73 -6.64 10.51 0.81
C GLY A 73 -7.01 9.22 0.09
N VAL A 74 -6.90 9.22 -1.24
CA VAL A 74 -7.11 8.04 -2.07
C VAL A 74 -5.92 7.83 -2.97
N TYR A 75 -5.53 6.59 -3.18
CA TYR A 75 -4.58 6.23 -4.22
C TYR A 75 -5.29 6.09 -5.57
N TYR A 76 -4.58 6.42 -6.65
CA TYR A 76 -4.94 5.98 -7.99
C TYR A 76 -4.28 4.63 -8.27
N GLY A 77 -4.95 3.73 -8.98
CA GLY A 77 -4.40 2.42 -9.34
C GLY A 77 -3.71 2.45 -10.71
N ALA A 78 -2.52 1.86 -10.79
CA ALA A 78 -1.99 1.43 -12.07
C ALA A 78 -2.80 0.24 -12.59
N ALA A 79 -3.00 0.17 -13.91
CA ALA A 79 -3.70 -0.91 -14.57
C ALA A 79 -2.85 -1.54 -15.68
N MET A 80 -3.26 -2.70 -16.19
CA MET A 80 -2.69 -3.30 -17.39
C MET A 80 -2.97 -2.49 -18.67
N SER A 81 -3.99 -1.63 -18.64
CA SER A 81 -4.28 -0.67 -19.72
C SER A 81 -3.33 0.52 -19.69
N ASP A 82 -3.44 1.37 -20.71
CA ASP A 82 -2.65 2.60 -20.86
C ASP A 82 -3.14 3.77 -19.98
N ASN A 83 -3.65 3.48 -18.78
CA ASN A 83 -4.17 4.52 -17.88
C ASN A 83 -3.10 5.49 -17.37
N TRP A 84 -1.82 5.23 -17.63
CA TRP A 84 -0.75 6.22 -17.48
C TRP A 84 -0.98 7.50 -18.31
N ARG A 85 -1.84 7.45 -19.34
CA ARG A 85 -2.23 8.63 -20.13
C ARG A 85 -3.09 9.63 -19.34
N SER A 86 -3.79 9.22 -18.28
CA SER A 86 -4.62 10.12 -17.46
C SER A 86 -3.85 10.75 -16.30
N TYR A 87 -2.58 10.39 -16.08
CA TYR A 87 -1.83 10.79 -14.88
C TYR A 87 -1.70 12.30 -14.69
N ALA A 88 -1.59 13.06 -15.78
CA ALA A 88 -1.57 14.51 -15.73
C ALA A 88 -2.87 15.12 -15.15
N GLU A 89 -4.01 14.45 -15.30
CA GLU A 89 -5.32 14.93 -14.83
C GLU A 89 -5.65 14.48 -13.41
N VAL A 90 -5.01 13.41 -12.91
CA VAL A 90 -5.37 12.79 -11.63
C VAL A 90 -4.34 13.00 -10.52
N ALA A 91 -3.06 13.25 -10.84
CA ALA A 91 -1.97 13.20 -9.85
C ALA A 91 -2.07 14.26 -8.72
N ASP A 92 -2.77 15.36 -8.94
CA ASP A 92 -3.03 16.39 -7.91
C ASP A 92 -4.29 16.13 -7.09
N ARG A 93 -5.04 15.08 -7.43
CA ARG A 93 -6.31 14.71 -6.78
C ARG A 93 -6.19 13.47 -5.88
N VAL A 94 -5.00 12.86 -5.83
CA VAL A 94 -4.73 11.59 -5.15
C VAL A 94 -3.45 11.69 -4.32
N CYS A 95 -3.29 10.85 -3.29
CA CYS A 95 -2.09 10.86 -2.44
C CYS A 95 -0.89 10.16 -3.09
N GLY A 96 -1.12 9.32 -4.09
CA GLY A 96 -0.07 8.62 -4.82
C GLY A 96 -0.63 7.62 -5.83
N LEU A 97 0.28 6.96 -6.53
CA LEU A 97 -0.02 5.82 -7.40
C LEU A 97 0.18 4.52 -6.63
N LYS A 98 -0.75 3.57 -6.73
CA LYS A 98 -0.59 2.20 -6.22
C LYS A 98 -0.42 1.22 -7.38
N ILE A 99 0.66 0.43 -7.34
CA ILE A 99 0.92 -0.66 -8.29
C ILE A 99 0.84 -2.01 -7.55
N TYR A 100 0.05 -2.94 -8.08
CA TYR A 100 0.00 -4.31 -7.57
C TYR A 100 0.82 -5.24 -8.46
N ASN A 101 1.96 -5.73 -7.96
CA ASN A 101 2.90 -6.53 -8.76
C ASN A 101 2.83 -8.03 -8.47
N ASN A 102 2.06 -8.41 -7.45
CA ASN A 102 1.74 -9.79 -7.09
C ASN A 102 0.23 -9.92 -6.91
N GLN A 103 -0.23 -11.14 -6.62
CA GLN A 103 -1.65 -11.46 -6.50
C GLN A 103 -2.38 -10.46 -5.60
N THR A 104 -3.44 -9.88 -6.14
CA THR A 104 -4.29 -8.90 -5.45
C THR A 104 -5.76 -9.24 -5.69
N THR A 105 -6.65 -8.56 -4.98
CA THR A 105 -8.08 -8.64 -5.28
C THR A 105 -8.39 -7.81 -6.54
N GLY A 106 -9.13 -8.40 -7.48
CA GLY A 106 -9.56 -7.71 -8.71
C GLY A 106 -8.56 -7.86 -9.86
N VAL A 107 -8.56 -6.86 -10.75
CA VAL A 107 -7.88 -6.91 -12.07
C VAL A 107 -6.61 -6.05 -12.14
N LEU A 108 -6.06 -5.66 -10.98
CA LEU A 108 -4.97 -4.67 -10.91
C LEU A 108 -3.57 -5.27 -10.91
N LEU A 109 -3.43 -6.59 -11.03
CA LEU A 109 -2.12 -7.24 -11.14
C LEU A 109 -1.40 -6.76 -12.41
N ILE A 110 -0.16 -6.31 -12.24
CA ILE A 110 0.78 -6.01 -13.31
C ILE A 110 2.02 -6.90 -13.14
N ASP A 111 2.06 -7.98 -13.89
CA ASP A 111 3.17 -8.94 -13.94
C ASP A 111 4.17 -8.67 -15.08
N ASP A 112 3.83 -7.77 -16.02
CA ASP A 112 4.70 -7.34 -17.10
C ASP A 112 5.59 -6.14 -16.71
N GLN A 113 6.91 -6.36 -16.70
CA GLN A 113 7.91 -5.34 -16.39
C GLN A 113 7.89 -4.15 -17.36
N ALA A 114 7.57 -4.35 -18.64
CA ALA A 114 7.45 -3.27 -19.61
C ALA A 114 6.26 -2.36 -19.29
N VAL A 115 5.15 -2.94 -18.82
CA VAL A 115 3.98 -2.17 -18.36
C VAL A 115 4.31 -1.40 -17.09
N ARG A 116 4.98 -2.02 -16.11
CA ARG A 116 5.47 -1.32 -14.90
C ARG A 116 6.37 -0.14 -15.27
N ALA A 117 7.24 -0.31 -16.27
CA ALA A 117 8.13 0.74 -16.75
C ALA A 117 7.37 1.93 -17.37
N GLN A 118 6.24 1.71 -18.06
CA GLN A 118 5.37 2.81 -18.55
C GLN A 118 4.84 3.65 -17.38
N HIS A 119 4.36 3.00 -16.31
CA HIS A 119 3.85 3.68 -15.12
C HIS A 119 4.94 4.48 -14.41
N TYR A 120 6.14 3.91 -14.22
CA TYR A 120 7.29 4.62 -13.64
C TYR A 120 7.78 5.78 -14.51
N ALA A 121 7.73 5.65 -15.84
CA ALA A 121 8.10 6.70 -16.76
C ALA A 121 7.11 7.87 -16.71
N ALA A 122 5.81 7.57 -16.65
CA ALA A 122 4.74 8.56 -16.77
C ALA A 122 4.33 9.27 -15.47
N TRP A 123 4.45 8.61 -14.31
CA TRP A 123 4.03 9.21 -13.04
C TRP A 123 4.91 10.43 -12.66
N PRO A 124 4.33 11.55 -12.17
CA PRO A 124 5.11 12.75 -11.82
C PRO A 124 6.22 12.46 -10.79
N SER A 125 7.41 13.02 -11.00
CA SER A 125 8.62 12.76 -10.17
C SER A 125 8.48 13.18 -8.71
N ASP A 126 7.68 14.19 -8.46
CA ASP A 126 7.42 14.76 -7.15
C ASP A 126 6.28 14.01 -6.43
N LYS A 127 5.73 12.94 -6.99
CA LYS A 127 4.65 12.15 -6.38
C LYS A 127 5.14 10.74 -6.02
N ILE A 128 4.52 10.14 -5.01
CA ILE A 128 4.90 8.80 -4.49
C ILE A 128 4.27 7.70 -5.34
N ILE A 129 5.02 6.60 -5.51
CA ILE A 129 4.53 5.31 -6.01
C ILE A 129 4.54 4.31 -4.84
N ALA A 130 3.39 3.85 -4.40
CA ALA A 130 3.26 2.74 -3.46
C ALA A 130 3.18 1.41 -4.22
N VAL A 131 3.88 0.38 -3.77
CA VAL A 131 3.92 -0.92 -4.44
C VAL A 131 3.56 -2.07 -3.50
N HIS A 132 2.73 -2.98 -3.99
CA HIS A 132 2.68 -4.34 -3.47
C HIS A 132 3.72 -5.15 -4.23
N ALA A 133 4.75 -5.64 -3.55
CA ALA A 133 5.79 -6.48 -4.12
C ALA A 133 6.21 -7.54 -3.09
N GLU A 134 6.21 -8.81 -3.48
CA GLU A 134 6.60 -9.96 -2.66
C GLU A 134 7.78 -10.71 -3.31
N GLY A 135 8.73 -11.17 -2.49
CA GLY A 135 9.87 -11.98 -2.94
C GLY A 135 10.70 -11.30 -4.04
N GLU A 136 11.02 -12.03 -5.11
CA GLU A 136 11.84 -11.53 -6.23
C GLU A 136 11.22 -10.32 -6.95
N THR A 137 9.89 -10.13 -6.86
CA THR A 137 9.24 -8.93 -7.42
C THR A 137 9.77 -7.64 -6.77
N VAL A 138 10.30 -7.69 -5.55
CA VAL A 138 11.00 -6.54 -4.94
C VAL A 138 12.20 -6.13 -5.79
N LEU A 139 12.98 -7.09 -6.30
CA LEU A 139 14.15 -6.82 -7.13
C LEU A 139 13.76 -6.21 -8.49
N ASP A 140 12.68 -6.69 -9.10
CA ASP A 140 12.12 -6.10 -10.34
C ASP A 140 11.75 -4.63 -10.16
N ILE A 141 11.12 -4.29 -9.04
CA ILE A 141 10.75 -2.91 -8.74
C ILE A 141 11.99 -2.07 -8.42
N LEU A 142 12.95 -2.61 -7.68
CA LEU A 142 14.21 -1.92 -7.43
C LEU A 142 14.98 -1.61 -8.73
N ALA A 143 14.89 -2.46 -9.76
CA ALA A 143 15.45 -2.17 -11.07
C ALA A 143 14.80 -0.91 -11.71
N LEU A 144 13.47 -0.76 -11.59
CA LEU A 144 12.78 0.45 -12.04
C LEU A 144 13.14 1.68 -11.20
N VAL A 145 13.27 1.53 -9.89
CA VAL A 145 13.71 2.62 -9.00
C VAL A 145 15.13 3.09 -9.38
N ARG A 146 16.04 2.17 -9.70
CA ARG A 146 17.39 2.52 -10.19
C ARG A 146 17.33 3.29 -11.50
N GLN A 147 16.50 2.83 -12.44
CA GLN A 147 16.40 3.44 -13.76
C GLN A 147 15.72 4.81 -13.74
N TYR A 148 14.59 4.95 -13.05
CA TYR A 148 13.74 6.14 -13.12
C TYR A 148 13.88 7.07 -11.91
N ARG A 149 14.52 6.61 -10.83
CA ARG A 149 14.74 7.38 -9.58
C ARG A 149 13.45 7.98 -9.00
N ARG A 150 12.31 7.29 -9.19
CA ARG A 150 11.02 7.67 -8.61
C ARG A 150 11.00 7.31 -7.12
N ARG A 151 10.34 8.15 -6.31
CA ARG A 151 10.12 7.87 -4.89
C ARG A 151 9.13 6.71 -4.75
N THR A 152 9.61 5.59 -4.22
CA THR A 152 8.83 4.35 -4.14
C THR A 152 8.68 3.88 -2.70
N HIS A 153 7.45 3.63 -2.27
CA HIS A 153 7.14 3.04 -0.98
C HIS A 153 6.77 1.57 -1.15
N PHE A 154 7.53 0.67 -0.51
CA PHE A 154 7.24 -0.76 -0.48
C PHE A 154 6.26 -1.05 0.65
N CYS A 155 5.03 -1.42 0.29
CA CYS A 155 3.98 -1.74 1.25
C CYS A 155 4.26 -3.09 1.92
N HIS A 156 3.87 -3.19 3.20
CA HIS A 156 3.67 -4.43 3.96
C HIS A 156 4.72 -5.53 3.72
N ILE A 157 6.00 -5.19 3.84
CA ILE A 157 7.10 -6.15 3.78
C ILE A 157 6.97 -7.16 4.91
N SER A 158 7.21 -8.43 4.60
CA SER A 158 6.83 -9.54 5.49
C SER A 158 7.95 -10.54 5.77
N THR A 159 9.05 -10.51 5.02
CA THR A 159 10.13 -11.50 5.14
C THR A 159 11.49 -10.86 5.44
N ALA A 160 12.37 -11.64 6.05
CA ALA A 160 13.77 -11.26 6.27
C ALA A 160 14.53 -11.05 4.95
N GLU A 161 14.20 -11.83 3.93
CA GLU A 161 14.79 -11.74 2.60
C GLU A 161 14.51 -10.38 1.94
N GLU A 162 13.24 -9.96 1.92
CA GLU A 162 12.83 -8.66 1.37
C GLU A 162 13.49 -7.49 2.11
N ILE A 163 13.59 -7.57 3.45
CA ILE A 163 14.35 -6.60 4.25
C ILE A 163 15.81 -6.53 3.83
N GLY A 164 16.44 -7.67 3.52
CA GLY A 164 17.81 -7.72 2.99
C GLY A 164 17.96 -6.92 1.69
N TYR A 165 17.06 -7.13 0.74
CA TYR A 165 17.04 -6.40 -0.54
C TYR A 165 16.87 -4.89 -0.34
N LEU A 166 15.93 -4.50 0.52
CA LEU A 166 15.59 -3.10 0.75
C LEU A 166 16.66 -2.37 1.57
N THR A 167 17.32 -3.07 2.49
CA THR A 167 18.48 -2.54 3.23
C THR A 167 19.61 -2.20 2.26
N ALA A 168 19.94 -3.11 1.33
CA ALA A 168 20.95 -2.87 0.32
C ALA A 168 20.58 -1.70 -0.60
N ALA A 169 19.31 -1.60 -0.99
CA ALA A 169 18.80 -0.50 -1.81
C ALA A 169 18.85 0.86 -1.08
N LYS A 170 18.53 0.92 0.22
CA LYS A 170 18.72 2.13 1.04
C LYS A 170 20.20 2.51 1.14
N ALA A 171 21.09 1.53 1.32
CA ALA A 171 22.54 1.77 1.36
C ALA A 171 23.11 2.29 0.02
N GLU A 172 22.50 1.91 -1.11
CA GLU A 172 22.79 2.46 -2.45
C GLU A 172 22.29 3.92 -2.62
N GLY A 173 21.47 4.43 -1.70
CA GLY A 173 20.86 5.75 -1.80
C GLY A 173 19.71 5.80 -2.82
N LEU A 174 18.99 4.68 -2.99
CA LEU A 174 17.77 4.66 -3.76
C LEU A 174 16.64 5.37 -2.99
N PRO A 175 15.77 6.14 -3.68
CA PRO A 175 14.71 6.92 -3.04
C PRO A 175 13.53 6.02 -2.64
N ILE A 176 13.75 5.13 -1.68
CA ILE A 176 12.76 4.15 -1.22
C ILE A 176 12.39 4.34 0.24
N THR A 177 11.17 3.94 0.57
CA THR A 177 10.71 3.74 1.95
C THR A 177 10.05 2.38 2.09
N VAL A 178 9.95 1.87 3.31
CA VAL A 178 9.54 0.50 3.62
C VAL A 178 8.47 0.53 4.72
N GLY A 179 7.31 -0.06 4.46
CA GLY A 179 6.25 -0.25 5.44
C GLY A 179 6.11 -1.71 5.84
N VAL A 180 5.74 -1.95 7.10
CA VAL A 180 5.40 -3.27 7.66
C VAL A 180 4.04 -3.19 8.33
N CYS A 181 3.22 -4.24 8.22
CA CYS A 181 1.92 -4.28 8.90
C CYS A 181 2.01 -4.88 10.30
N PRO A 182 1.15 -4.46 11.25
CA PRO A 182 1.15 -5.00 12.61
C PRO A 182 1.01 -6.53 12.68
N HIS A 183 0.22 -7.14 11.80
CA HIS A 183 0.07 -8.60 11.80
C HIS A 183 1.36 -9.34 11.45
N HIS A 184 2.29 -8.78 10.67
CA HIS A 184 3.61 -9.38 10.44
C HIS A 184 4.57 -9.20 11.62
N LEU A 185 4.31 -8.21 12.50
CA LEU A 185 5.08 -7.99 13.73
C LEU A 185 4.57 -8.81 14.91
N TYR A 186 3.26 -9.08 14.98
CA TYR A 186 2.62 -9.70 16.15
C TYR A 186 2.09 -11.12 15.90
N LEU A 187 1.93 -11.54 14.65
CA LEU A 187 1.48 -12.88 14.28
C LEU A 187 2.51 -13.56 13.36
N THR A 188 2.46 -14.88 13.31
CA THR A 188 3.30 -15.74 12.48
C THR A 188 2.48 -16.84 11.84
N GLU A 189 3.09 -17.63 10.96
CA GLU A 189 2.47 -18.83 10.39
C GLU A 189 1.98 -19.83 11.47
N ARG A 190 2.50 -19.76 12.70
CA ARG A 190 2.06 -20.60 13.84
C ARG A 190 0.63 -20.31 14.26
N ASP A 191 0.11 -19.12 13.97
CA ASP A 191 -1.23 -18.68 14.34
C ASP A 191 -2.27 -19.10 13.29
N VAL A 192 -1.84 -19.46 12.08
CA VAL A 192 -2.72 -19.81 10.95
C VAL A 192 -3.66 -20.98 11.27
N PRO A 193 -3.21 -22.10 11.90
CA PRO A 193 -4.13 -23.19 12.25
C PRO A 193 -5.25 -22.77 13.19
N THR A 194 -5.00 -21.81 14.09
CA THR A 194 -6.01 -21.30 15.04
C THR A 194 -6.95 -20.30 14.36
N LEU A 195 -6.41 -19.41 13.51
CA LEU A 195 -7.19 -18.39 12.81
C LEU A 195 -8.02 -18.97 11.65
N GLY A 196 -7.59 -20.09 11.08
CA GLY A 196 -8.23 -20.68 9.91
C GLY A 196 -8.35 -19.67 8.76
N PRO A 197 -9.52 -19.53 8.11
CA PRO A 197 -9.72 -18.58 7.03
C PRO A 197 -9.47 -17.11 7.39
N LEU A 198 -9.56 -16.73 8.67
CA LEU A 198 -9.28 -15.36 9.12
C LEU A 198 -7.78 -15.02 9.09
N GLY A 199 -6.91 -16.03 9.02
CA GLY A 199 -5.46 -15.85 8.87
C GLY A 199 -5.00 -15.71 7.41
N LEU A 200 -5.91 -15.78 6.44
CA LEU A 200 -5.58 -15.72 5.02
C LEU A 200 -5.50 -14.27 4.53
N MET A 201 -4.29 -13.83 4.17
CA MET A 201 -4.02 -12.52 3.59
C MET A 201 -2.77 -12.57 2.70
N LYS A 202 -2.52 -11.48 1.97
CA LYS A 202 -1.29 -11.29 1.18
C LYS A 202 -0.60 -9.99 1.60
N PRO A 203 0.71 -10.01 1.89
CA PRO A 203 1.55 -11.20 2.03
C PRO A 203 1.12 -12.08 3.21
N GLU A 204 1.32 -13.40 3.08
CA GLU A 204 0.93 -14.37 4.12
C GLU A 204 1.71 -14.14 5.43
N LEU A 205 1.16 -14.62 6.56
CA LEU A 205 1.92 -14.69 7.81
C LEU A 205 3.16 -15.57 7.63
N LYS A 206 4.31 -15.09 8.08
CA LYS A 206 5.62 -15.71 7.85
C LYS A 206 6.18 -16.36 9.11
N THR A 207 7.41 -16.86 9.02
CA THR A 207 8.03 -17.57 10.13
C THR A 207 8.32 -16.62 11.30
N PRO A 208 8.49 -17.12 12.54
CA PRO A 208 8.99 -16.32 13.65
C PRO A 208 10.39 -15.72 13.40
N ALA A 209 11.19 -16.34 12.53
CA ALA A 209 12.49 -15.81 12.15
C ALA A 209 12.34 -14.54 11.29
N ASP A 210 11.39 -14.54 10.35
CA ASP A 210 11.03 -13.35 9.58
C ASP A 210 10.53 -12.23 10.49
N GLN A 211 9.60 -12.56 11.40
CA GLN A 211 9.06 -11.60 12.38
C GLN A 211 10.17 -10.93 13.21
N ALA A 212 11.15 -11.72 13.68
CA ALA A 212 12.28 -11.18 14.45
C ALA A 212 13.11 -10.17 13.65
N VAL A 213 13.32 -10.42 12.35
CA VAL A 213 14.03 -9.48 11.47
C VAL A 213 13.20 -8.21 11.21
N LEU A 214 11.87 -8.32 11.06
CA LEU A 214 11.01 -7.14 10.91
C LEU A 214 11.06 -6.22 12.13
N TRP A 215 11.07 -6.78 13.35
CA TRP A 215 11.27 -6.00 14.57
C TRP A 215 12.62 -5.29 14.60
N GLN A 216 13.71 -6.01 14.27
CA GLN A 216 15.04 -5.41 14.18
C GLN A 216 15.11 -4.30 13.12
N ALA A 217 14.44 -4.51 11.98
CA ALA A 217 14.37 -3.54 10.89
C ALA A 217 13.58 -2.27 11.27
N LEU A 218 12.59 -2.39 12.14
CA LEU A 218 11.89 -1.25 12.73
C LEU A 218 12.78 -0.50 13.73
N GLU A 219 13.45 -1.22 14.63
CA GLU A 219 14.33 -0.63 15.64
C GLU A 219 15.54 0.10 15.03
N ASN A 220 16.07 -0.39 13.91
CA ASN A 220 17.24 0.17 13.25
C ASN A 220 16.92 1.17 12.13
N GLY A 221 15.64 1.47 11.87
CA GLY A 221 15.19 2.45 10.89
C GLY A 221 15.27 2.01 9.42
N VAL A 222 15.39 0.70 9.14
CA VAL A 222 15.18 0.18 7.79
C VAL A 222 13.71 0.26 7.39
N VAL A 223 12.79 -0.01 8.32
CA VAL A 223 11.34 0.25 8.18
C VAL A 223 11.07 1.69 8.62
N ASP A 224 10.21 2.40 7.88
CA ASP A 224 9.90 3.83 8.07
C ASP A 224 8.56 4.07 8.79
#